data_AF-N1UCC9-F1
#
_entry.id   AF-N1UCC9-F1
#
_cell.length_a   1.000
_cell.length_b   1.000
_cell.length_c   1.000
_cell.angle_alpha   90.00
_cell.angle_beta   90.00
_cell.angle_gamma   90.00
#
_symmetry.space_group_name_H-M   'P 1'
#
loop_
_entity.id
_entity.type
_entity.pdbx_description
1 polymer ?
#
loop_
_entity_poly.entity_id
_entity_poly.type
_entity_poly.pdbx_seq_one_letter_code
_entity_poly.pdbx_strand_id
1 'polypeptide(L)'
;MISFGLIPSYASLQAGTEIKIYDKNLNRLTSIKYDHGYSVLGAVWASSVPQECRRMGCNALKQVVSPPKFVYQELGAQFEMDVVNFIQARSVFRK
;
A
#
# COMPACT_ATOMS: atom_id res chain seq x y z
N MET A 1 5.67 31.64 -17.53
CA MET A 1 4.99 30.73 -16.58
C MET A 1 5.91 29.55 -16.37
N ILE A 2 6.52 29.42 -15.19
CA ILE A 2 7.51 28.37 -14.91
C ILE A 2 6.76 27.18 -14.31
N SER A 3 6.84 26.04 -15.00
CA SER A 3 6.34 24.74 -14.56
C SER A 3 7.47 23.99 -13.87
N PHE A 4 7.31 23.62 -12.60
CA PHE A 4 8.24 22.70 -11.94
C PHE A 4 7.82 21.26 -12.22
N GLY A 5 8.79 20.47 -12.70
CA GLY A 5 8.61 19.12 -13.21
C GLY A 5 8.38 18.08 -12.12
N LEU A 6 8.02 16.88 -12.58
CA LEU A 6 7.91 15.66 -11.79
C LEU A 6 9.08 15.53 -10.81
N ILE A 7 8.82 15.65 -9.51
CA ILE A 7 9.81 15.31 -8.48
C ILE A 7 9.65 13.82 -8.16
N PRO A 8 10.61 12.95 -8.48
CA PRO A 8 10.56 11.56 -8.07
C PRO A 8 10.59 11.49 -6.55
N SER A 9 9.61 10.79 -5.97
CA SER A 9 9.48 10.56 -4.54
C SER A 9 9.69 9.08 -4.29
N TYR A 10 10.77 8.77 -3.57
CA TYR A 10 11.05 7.43 -3.08
C TYR A 10 10.75 7.36 -1.59
N ALA A 11 10.02 6.32 -1.18
CA ALA A 11 9.83 6.00 0.23
C ALA A 11 10.04 4.50 0.43
N SER A 12 10.80 4.13 1.47
CA SER A 12 10.87 2.75 1.96
C SER A 12 10.10 2.69 3.27
N LEU A 13 9.13 1.79 3.36
CA LEU A 13 8.19 1.68 4.47
C LEU A 13 8.18 0.24 4.98
N GLN A 14 8.10 0.05 6.28
CA GLN A 14 7.86 -1.26 6.90
C GLN A 14 6.36 -1.42 7.15
N ALA A 15 5.78 -2.54 6.73
CA ALA A 15 4.43 -2.93 7.06
C ALA A 15 4.39 -4.34 7.63
N GLY A 16 3.74 -4.46 8.78
CA GLY A 16 3.31 -5.74 9.32
C GLY A 16 1.92 -6.09 8.77
N THR A 17 1.77 -7.25 8.16
CA THR A 17 0.46 -7.81 7.80
C THR A 17 0.23 -9.10 8.57
N GLU A 18 -0.95 -9.26 9.16
CA GLU A 18 -1.35 -10.47 9.88
C GLU A 18 -2.62 -11.06 9.26
N ILE A 19 -2.52 -12.27 8.70
CA ILE A 19 -3.65 -13.02 8.15
C ILE A 19 -4.12 -14.02 9.20
N LYS A 20 -5.37 -13.89 9.66
CA LYS A 20 -5.99 -14.80 10.62
C LYS A 20 -7.01 -15.68 9.91
N ILE A 21 -6.86 -16.99 10.04
CA ILE A 21 -7.77 -17.97 9.42
C ILE A 21 -8.65 -18.56 10.52
N TYR A 22 -9.96 -18.60 10.27
CA TYR A 22 -10.96 -19.07 11.21
C TYR A 22 -11.77 -20.23 10.63
N ASP A 23 -12.37 -21.05 11.50
CA ASP A 23 -13.37 -22.02 11.10
C ASP A 23 -14.77 -21.38 10.98
N LYS A 24 -15.76 -22.18 10.57
CA LYS A 24 -17.16 -21.75 10.44
C LYS A 24 -17.79 -21.26 11.75
N ASN A 25 -17.22 -21.61 12.90
CA ASN A 25 -17.68 -21.23 14.23
C ASN A 25 -16.86 -20.04 14.78
N LEU A 26 -16.05 -19.38 13.94
CA LEU A 26 -15.17 -18.27 14.29
C LEU A 26 -14.06 -18.66 15.28
N ASN A 27 -13.71 -19.94 15.41
CA ASN A 27 -12.53 -20.35 16.16
C ASN A 27 -11.29 -20.11 15.29
N ARG A 28 -10.29 -19.42 15.84
CA ARG A 28 -9.04 -19.15 15.12
C ARG A 28 -8.27 -20.46 14.92
N LEU A 29 -8.03 -20.80 13.67
CA LEU A 29 -7.27 -21.98 13.26
C LEU A 29 -5.77 -21.71 13.19
N THR A 30 -5.40 -20.54 12.66
CA THR A 30 -3.99 -20.10 12.58
C THR A 30 -3.90 -18.58 12.42
N SER A 31 -2.69 -18.04 12.59
CA SER A 31 -2.32 -16.67 12.25
C SER A 31 -0.98 -16.68 11.52
N ILE A 32 -0.92 -16.06 10.35
CA ILE A 32 0.30 -15.92 9.53
C ILE A 32 0.72 -14.46 9.58
N LYS A 33 1.93 -14.20 10.07
CA LYS A 33 2.48 -12.85 10.17
C LYS A 33 3.52 -12.63 9.09
N TYR A 34 3.42 -11.51 8.41
CA TYR A 34 4.34 -11.06 7.38
C TYR A 34 4.95 -9.74 7.84
N ASP A 35 6.25 -9.76 8.09
CA ASP A 35 7.03 -8.54 8.23
C ASP A 35 7.67 -8.25 6.88
N HIS A 36 7.26 -7.17 6.24
CA HIS A 36 7.80 -6.81 4.94
C HIS A 36 8.01 -5.31 4.79
N GLY A 37 9.17 -4.97 4.25
CA GLY A 37 9.39 -3.66 3.66
C GLY A 37 8.70 -3.60 2.30
N TYR A 38 8.13 -2.45 1.96
CA TYR A 38 7.77 -2.12 0.59
C TYR A 38 8.35 -0.77 0.24
N SER A 39 8.75 -0.62 -1.02
CA SER A 39 9.25 0.64 -1.53
C SER A 39 8.24 1.24 -2.47
N VAL A 40 8.05 2.55 -2.40
CA VAL A 40 7.12 3.27 -3.24
C VAL A 40 7.89 4.28 -4.05
N LEU A 41 7.76 4.19 -5.38
CA LEU A 41 8.24 5.20 -6.31
C LEU A 41 7.04 5.97 -6.85
N GLY A 42 6.92 7.21 -6.45
CA GLY A 42 5.91 8.14 -6.94
C GLY A 42 6.54 9.32 -7.65
N ALA A 43 5.68 10.17 -8.18
CA ALA A 43 6.05 11.53 -8.50
C ALA A 43 5.12 12.50 -7.76
N VAL A 44 5.64 13.69 -7.51
CA VAL A 44 4.88 14.78 -6.91
C VAL A 44 4.88 15.95 -7.88
N TRP A 45 3.70 16.51 -8.12
CA TRP A 45 3.52 17.74 -8.87
C TRP A 45 3.27 18.89 -7.92
N ALA A 46 4.05 19.96 -8.07
CA ALA A 46 3.86 21.20 -7.34
C ALA A 46 3.48 22.31 -8.33
N SER A 47 2.28 22.86 -8.20
CA SER A 47 1.85 23.99 -9.03
C SER A 47 2.40 25.31 -8.49
N SER A 48 2.94 26.16 -9.37
CA SER A 48 3.66 27.36 -8.95
C SER A 48 2.80 28.44 -8.30
N VAL A 49 1.49 28.55 -8.61
CA VAL A 49 0.47 29.30 -7.84
C VAL A 49 -0.93 28.88 -8.36
N PRO A 50 -1.74 28.09 -7.63
CA PRO A 50 -3.12 27.80 -8.05
C PRO A 50 -4.00 29.05 -7.99
N GLN A 51 -5.05 29.15 -8.83
CA GLN A 51 -5.97 30.31 -8.89
C GLN A 51 -6.56 30.69 -7.52
N GLU A 52 -6.69 29.71 -6.63
CA GLU A 52 -7.17 29.81 -5.24
C GLU A 52 -6.28 30.69 -4.33
N CYS A 53 -5.00 30.85 -4.67
CA CYS A 53 -4.03 31.62 -3.89
C CYS A 53 -4.15 33.15 -4.02
N ARG A 54 -5.10 33.67 -4.81
CA ARG A 54 -5.15 35.12 -5.15
C ARG A 54 -5.70 36.03 -4.06
N ARG A 55 -6.42 35.54 -3.04
CA ARG A 55 -7.13 36.43 -2.07
C ARG A 55 -7.01 36.11 -0.57
N MET A 56 -6.69 34.89 -0.13
CA MET A 56 -6.66 34.55 1.32
C MET A 56 -5.44 33.70 1.75
N GLY A 57 -4.32 33.83 1.04
CA GLY A 57 -3.10 33.09 1.36
C GLY A 57 -3.08 31.67 0.78
N CYS A 58 -1.88 31.18 0.48
CA CYS A 58 -1.69 29.87 -0.12
C CYS A 58 -1.73 28.76 0.92
N ASN A 59 -2.60 27.78 0.75
CA ASN A 59 -2.46 26.49 1.42
C ASN A 59 -1.48 25.62 0.64
N ALA A 60 -0.23 25.56 1.10
CA ALA A 60 0.84 24.80 0.46
C ALA A 60 0.51 23.30 0.27
N LEU A 61 -0.32 22.71 1.13
CA LEU A 61 -0.73 21.30 1.01
C LEU A 61 -1.66 21.06 -0.19
N LYS A 62 -2.40 22.08 -0.64
CA LYS A 62 -3.25 21.98 -1.86
C LYS A 62 -2.46 22.16 -3.16
N GLN A 63 -1.21 22.62 -3.08
CA GLN A 63 -0.36 22.83 -4.25
C GLN A 63 0.31 21.54 -4.73
N VAL A 64 0.20 20.48 -3.93
CA VAL A 64 0.90 19.21 -4.09
C VAL A 64 -0.10 18.14 -4.50
N VAL A 65 -0.01 17.67 -5.76
CA VAL A 65 -0.78 16.54 -6.26
C VAL A 65 0.16 15.38 -6.53
N SER A 66 -0.17 14.19 -6.04
CA SER A 66 0.59 12.98 -6.30
C SER A 66 -0.24 12.05 -7.19
N PRO A 67 0.18 11.77 -8.45
CA PRO A 67 -0.37 10.68 -9.23
C PRO A 67 -0.23 9.34 -8.50
N PRO A 68 -0.95 8.29 -8.93
CA PRO A 68 -0.80 6.94 -8.38
C PRO A 68 0.68 6.55 -8.32
N LYS A 69 1.10 6.00 -7.17
CA LYS A 69 2.49 5.62 -6.93
C LYS A 69 2.69 4.16 -7.34
N PHE A 70 3.88 3.83 -7.83
CA PHE A 70 4.27 2.45 -8.08
C PHE A 70 4.76 1.82 -6.79
N VAL A 71 4.12 0.74 -6.37
CA VAL A 71 4.53 -0.05 -5.21
C VAL A 71 5.44 -1.17 -5.71
N TYR A 72 6.66 -1.19 -5.19
CA TYR A 72 7.62 -2.25 -5.39
C TYR A 72 7.60 -3.15 -4.15
N GLN A 73 7.36 -4.44 -4.39
CA GLN A 73 7.14 -5.50 -3.40
C GLN A 73 5.68 -5.60 -2.92
N GLU A 74 4.81 -6.07 -3.81
CA GLU A 74 3.45 -6.49 -3.48
C GLU A 74 3.45 -7.97 -3.08
N LEU A 75 3.02 -8.28 -1.86
CA LEU A 75 2.93 -9.67 -1.37
C LEU A 75 1.54 -10.30 -1.56
N GLY A 76 0.62 -9.64 -2.27
CA GLY A 76 -0.76 -10.09 -2.47
C GLY A 76 -0.85 -11.54 -2.98
N ALA A 77 -0.12 -11.85 -4.06
CA ALA A 77 -0.08 -13.20 -4.61
C ALA A 77 0.48 -14.24 -3.61
N GLN A 78 1.47 -13.86 -2.80
CA GLN A 78 2.02 -14.74 -1.76
C GLN A 78 1.00 -14.99 -0.65
N PHE A 79 0.28 -13.96 -0.21
CA PHE A 79 -0.79 -14.07 0.78
C PHE A 79 -1.88 -15.05 0.32
N GLU A 80 -2.31 -14.91 -0.94
CA GLU A 80 -3.32 -15.79 -1.54
C GLU A 80 -2.82 -17.24 -1.62
N MET A 81 -1.59 -17.45 -2.09
CA MET A 81 -0.99 -18.79 -2.18
C MET A 81 -0.85 -19.47 -0.80
N ASP A 82 -0.40 -18.74 0.22
CA ASP A 82 -0.23 -19.29 1.57
C ASP A 82 -1.57 -19.71 2.20
N VAL A 83 -2.63 -18.93 1.96
CA VAL A 83 -4.00 -19.28 2.38
C VAL A 83 -4.48 -20.54 1.66
N VAL A 84 -4.27 -20.62 0.33
CA VAL A 84 -4.65 -21.81 -0.46
C VAL A 84 -3.89 -23.05 0.03
N ASN A 85 -2.58 -22.94 0.25
CA ASN A 85 -1.75 -24.03 0.76
C ASN A 85 -2.24 -24.51 2.13
N PHE A 86 -2.62 -23.59 3.03
CA PHE A 86 -3.19 -23.95 4.32
C PHE A 86 -4.50 -24.75 4.18
N ILE A 87 -5.40 -24.31 3.30
CA ILE A 87 -6.68 -24.99 3.03
C ILE A 87 -6.42 -26.40 2.46
N GLN A 88 -5.53 -26.50 1.48
CA GLN A 88 -5.21 -27.77 0.83
C GLN A 88 -4.56 -28.76 1.80
N ALA A 89 -3.59 -28.33 2.59
CA ALA A 89 -2.94 -29.18 3.59
C ALA A 89 -3.97 -29.81 4.55
N ARG A 90 -4.95 -29.04 5.01
CA ARG A 90 -6.04 -29.56 5.87
C ARG A 90 -7.00 -30.51 5.16
N SER A 91 -7.24 -30.34 3.87
CA SER A 91 -8.11 -31.25 3.10
C SER A 91 -7.53 -32.66 2.99
N VAL A 92 -6.20 -32.78 2.95
CA VAL A 92 -5.48 -34.06 2.91
C VAL A 92 -5.62 -34.84 4.23
N PHE A 93 -5.66 -34.14 5.38
CA PHE A 93 -5.85 -34.75 6.70
C PHE A 93 -7.30 -35.18 7.02
N ARG A 94 -8.26 -34.94 6.11
CA ARG A 94 -9.67 -35.31 6.30
C ARG A 94 -10.10 -36.60 5.59
N LYS A 95 -9.14 -37.41 5.12
CA LYS A 95 -9.40 -38.76 4.60
C LYS A 95 -9.24 -39.82 5.68
#